data_AF-A0A256ZWT5-F1
#
_entry.id   AF-A0A256ZWT5-F1
#
_cell.length_a   1.000
_cell.length_b   1.000
_cell.length_c   1.000
_cell.angle_alpha   90.00
_cell.angle_beta   90.00
_cell.angle_gamma   90.00
#
_symmetry.space_group_name_H-M   'P 1'
#
loop_
_entity.id
_entity.type
_entity.pdbx_description
1 polymer ?
#
loop_
_entity_poly.entity_id
_entity_poly.type
_entity_poly.pdbx_seq_one_letter_code
_entity_poly.pdbx_strand_id
1 'polypeptide(L)' 'MYEITLLKKLIALNTDSTTKENYKECAQLIVKEAKKLGMKTKIINAPAPEAKHLDAGHPTTRAE' A
#
# COMPACT_ATOMS: atom_id res chain seq x y z
N MET A 1 -4.41 14.28 -22.05
CA MET A 1 -3.35 13.99 -21.07
C MET A 1 -3.94 13.16 -19.92
N TYR A 2 -4.22 11.88 -20.20
CA TYR A 2 -4.98 10.98 -19.32
C TYR A 2 -4.13 10.53 -18.12
N GLU A 3 -2.87 10.22 -18.38
CA GLU A 3 -1.86 9.73 -17.45
C GLU A 3 -1.67 10.70 -16.29
N ILE A 4 -1.48 11.99 -16.59
CA ILE A 4 -1.34 13.04 -15.57
C ILE A 4 -2.63 13.21 -14.75
N THR A 5 -3.80 13.05 -15.38
CA THR A 5 -5.08 13.13 -14.68
C THR A 5 -5.27 11.97 -13.72
N LEU A 6 -4.88 10.75 -14.14
CA LEU A 6 -4.92 9.57 -13.28
C LEU A 6 -3.90 9.68 -12.15
N LEU A 7 -2.67 10.12 -12.45
CA LEU A 7 -1.63 10.33 -11.45
C LEU A 7 -2.07 11.34 -10.38
N LYS A 8 -2.69 12.46 -10.76
CA LYS A 8 -3.24 13.43 -9.80
C LYS A 8 -4.27 12.80 -8.86
N LYS A 9 -5.15 11.94 -9.38
CA LYS A 9 -6.15 11.23 -8.55
C LYS A 9 -5.49 10.25 -7.58
N LEU A 10 -4.46 9.53 -8.02
CA LEU A 10 -3.72 8.60 -7.17
C LEU A 10 -3.00 9.33 -6.03
N ILE A 11 -2.34 10.45 -6.35
CA ILE A 11 -1.65 11.27 -5.34
C ILE A 11 -2.64 11.88 -4.34
N ALA A 12 -3.80 12.35 -4.81
CA ALA A 12 -4.82 12.97 -3.95
C ALA A 12 -5.39 12.03 -2.88
N LEU A 13 -5.28 10.71 -3.04
CA LEU A 13 -5.71 9.74 -2.04
C LEU A 13 -4.79 9.71 -0.81
N ASN A 14 -3.57 10.26 -0.88
CA ASN A 14 -2.65 10.40 0.26
C ASN A 14 -2.58 9.14 1.14
N THR A 15 -2.10 8.03 0.56
CA THR A 15 -2.00 6.75 1.27
C THR A 15 -0.85 6.76 2.27
N ASP A 16 -1.08 6.25 3.48
CA ASP A 16 -0.06 6.10 4.51
C ASP A 16 0.28 4.63 4.71
N SER A 17 1.57 4.27 4.68
CA SER A 17 2.01 2.88 4.81
C SER A 17 2.07 2.35 6.23
N THR A 18 2.14 3.23 7.22
CA THR A 18 2.20 2.93 8.64
C THR A 18 0.81 2.60 9.16
N THR A 19 -0.18 3.45 8.85
CA THR A 19 -1.58 3.29 9.26
C THR A 19 -2.41 2.52 8.23
N LYS A 20 -1.89 2.34 7.01
CA LYS A 20 -2.59 1.74 5.85
C LYS A 20 -3.82 2.54 5.42
N GLU A 21 -3.84 3.83 5.74
CA GLU A 21 -4.92 4.73 5.36
C GLU A 21 -5.05 4.83 3.84
N ASN A 22 -6.29 4.91 3.37
CA ASN A 22 -6.66 5.09 1.96
C ASN A 22 -6.21 3.97 1.00
N TYR A 23 -5.60 2.88 1.50
CA TYR A 23 -5.18 1.73 0.69
C TYR A 23 -6.36 1.09 -0.06
N LYS A 24 -7.50 0.92 0.62
CA LYS A 24 -8.70 0.33 0.04
C LYS A 24 -9.24 1.16 -1.13
N GLU A 25 -9.30 2.47 -0.96
CA GLU A 25 -9.81 3.40 -1.97
C GLU A 25 -8.84 3.52 -3.16
N CYS A 26 -7.53 3.53 -2.89
CA CYS A 26 -6.50 3.48 -3.92
C CYS A 26 -6.58 2.19 -4.74
N ALA A 27 -6.70 1.03 -4.09
CA ALA A 27 -6.87 -0.25 -4.78
C ALA A 27 -8.16 -0.27 -5.63
N GLN A 28 -9.26 0.29 -5.14
CA GLN A 28 -10.51 0.40 -5.89
C GLN A 28 -10.39 1.30 -7.13
N LEU A 29 -9.67 2.42 -7.02
CA LEU A 29 -9.41 3.31 -8.15
C LEU A 29 -8.59 2.59 -9.23
N ILE A 30 -7.52 1.90 -8.85
CA ILE A 30 -6.67 1.14 -9.77
C ILE A 30 -7.50 0.05 -10.48
N VAL A 31 -8.29 -0.71 -9.74
CA VAL A 31 -9.20 -1.73 -10.31
C VAL A 31 -10.19 -1.11 -11.29
N LYS A 32 -10.76 0.05 -10.98
CA LYS A 32 -11.69 0.75 -11.88
C LYS A 32 -11.02 1.12 -13.20
N GLU A 33 -9.81 1.66 -13.17
CA GLU A 33 -9.09 2.02 -14.39
C GLU A 33 -8.62 0.79 -15.19
N ALA A 34 -8.12 -0.25 -14.51
CA ALA A 34 -7.72 -1.49 -15.17
C ALA A 34 -8.90 -2.21 -15.85
N LYS A 35 -10.09 -2.21 -15.22
CA LYS A 35 -11.31 -2.77 -15.82
C LYS A 35 -11.73 -2.05 -17.09
N LYS A 36 -11.54 -0.72 -17.19
CA LYS A 36 -11.83 0.03 -18.44
C LYS A 36 -10.96 -0.43 -19.61
N LEU A 37 -9.77 -0.95 -19.30
CA LEU A 37 -8.84 -1.51 -20.29
C LEU A 37 -9.11 -2.99 -20.58
N GLY A 38 -10.20 -3.57 -20.06
CA GLY A 38 -10.56 -4.98 -20.25
C GLY A 38 -9.75 -5.96 -19.40
N MET A 39 -8.98 -5.47 -18.42
CA MET A 39 -8.17 -6.35 -17.56
C MET A 39 -9.04 -7.06 -16.52
N LYS A 40 -8.74 -8.34 -16.29
CA LYS A 40 -9.27 -9.10 -15.15
C LYS A 40 -8.49 -8.72 -13.90
N THR A 41 -9.18 -8.23 -12.88
CA THR A 41 -8.55 -7.71 -11.65
C THR A 41 -9.26 -8.20 -10.40
N LYS A 42 -8.50 -8.43 -9.32
CA LYS A 42 -9.00 -8.78 -7.99
C LYS A 42 -8.21 -8.03 -6.92
N ILE A 43 -8.89 -7.50 -5.91
CA ILE A 43 -8.24 -6.92 -4.72
C ILE A 43 -7.96 -8.06 -3.74
N ILE A 44 -6.72 -8.15 -3.26
CA ILE A 44 -6.30 -9.13 -2.26
C ILE A 44 -6.00 -8.38 -0.97
N ASN A 45 -6.84 -8.56 0.04
CA ASN A 45 -6.58 -8.06 1.38
C ASN A 45 -5.78 -9.11 2.15
N ALA A 46 -4.45 -9.07 1.99
CA ALA A 46 -3.57 -9.90 2.80
C ALA A 46 -3.37 -9.24 4.18
N PRO A 47 -3.47 -9.98 5.29
CA PRO A 47 -2.96 -9.50 6.56
C PRO A 47 -1.46 -9.18 6.41
N ALA A 48 -0.98 -8.17 7.14
CA ALA A 48 0.47 -7.98 7.21
C ALA A 48 1.08 -9.28 7.75
N PRO A 49 2.19 -9.77 7.17
CA PRO A 49 2.93 -10.84 7.81
C PRO A 49 3.26 -10.35 9.22
N GLU A 50 2.78 -11.09 10.23
CA GLU A 50 3.14 -10.84 11.61
C GLU A 50 4.67 -10.71 11.66
N ALA A 51 5.17 -9.65 12.27
CA ALA A 51 6.59 -9.44 12.44
C ALA A 51 7.14 -10.54 13.37
N LYS A 52 7.40 -11.74 12.85
CA LYS A 52 8.03 -12.85 13.58
C LYS A 52 9.54 -12.65 13.77
N HIS A 53 10.02 -11.41 13.72
CA HIS A 53 11.42 -11.09 13.97
C HIS A 53 11.56 -9.80 14.80
N LEU A 54 10.92 -9.78 15.97
CA LEU A 54 11.33 -8.92 17.09
C LEU A 54 11.18 -9.77 18.36
N ASP A 55 12.13 -10.69 18.57
CA ASP A 55 12.59 -11.14 19.90
C ASP A 55 13.54 -12.35 19.75
N ALA A 56 14.78 -12.05 19.37
CA ALA A 56 15.93 -12.82 19.83
C ALA A 56 17.00 -11.79 20.19
N GLY A 57 17.15 -11.58 21.50
CA GLY A 57 17.88 -10.46 22.08
C GLY A 57 19.25 -10.21 21.45
N HIS A 58 19.46 -8.98 21.01
CA HIS A 58 20.80 -8.43 20.79
C HIS A 58 21.07 -7.40 21.90
N PRO A 59 21.90 -7.70 22.90
CA PRO A 59 22.26 -6.72 23.90
C PRO A 59 23.13 -5.66 23.24
N THR A 60 22.61 -4.45 23.07
CA THR A 60 23.42 -3.29 22.71
C THR A 60 24.03 -2.71 23.98
N THR A 61 25.16 -3.28 24.42
CA THR A 61 26.04 -2.57 25.36
C THR A 61 26.70 -1.43 24.61
N ARG A 62 26.20 -0.20 24.85
CA ARG A 62 26.94 1.03 24.55
C ARG A 62 28.00 1.18 25.64
N ALA A 63 29.26 0.95 25.29
CA ALA A 63 30.39 1.30 26.14
C ALA A 63 30.54 2.82 26.17
N GLU A 64 30.52 3.40 27.37
CA GLU A 64 31.09 4.72 27.69
C GLU A 64 32.57 4.57 28.04
#